data_AF-A0A3C0TS06-F1
#
_entry.id   AF-A0A3C0TS06-F1
#
_cell.length_a   1.000
_cell.length_b   1.000
_cell.length_c   1.000
_cell.angle_alpha   90.00
_cell.angle_beta   90.00
_cell.angle_gamma   90.00
#
_symmetry.space_group_name_H-M   'P 1'
#
loop_
_entity.id
_entity.type
_entity.pdbx_description
1 polymer ?
#
loop_
_entity_poly.entity_id
_entity_poly.type
_entity_poly.pdbx_seq_one_letter_code
_entity_poly.pdbx_strand_id
1 'polypeptide(L)' 'MGNGSADGWTKRSDYIKTKSGVDPCGEKGEFHTLVTGGPLFRGRIEITGTDVIERDGYRFLDIKEYTVKRQ' A
#
# COMPACT_ATOMS: atom_id res chain seq x y z
N MET A 1 -24.26 -10.22 19.59
CA MET A 1 -23.74 -10.70 18.29
C MET A 1 -23.50 -9.47 17.43
N GLY A 2 -22.36 -8.81 17.59
CA GLY A 2 -22.02 -7.60 16.83
C GLY A 2 -21.29 -7.99 15.56
N ASN A 3 -21.90 -7.72 14.41
CA ASN A 3 -21.28 -7.94 13.09
C ASN A 3 -20.14 -6.95 12.88
N GLY A 4 -18.94 -7.32 13.35
CA GLY A 4 -17.70 -6.64 13.02
C GLY A 4 -17.33 -6.86 11.57
N SER A 5 -17.92 -6.10 10.66
CA SER A 5 -17.36 -5.85 9.34
C SER A 5 -16.27 -4.78 9.46
N ALA A 6 -15.21 -5.09 10.19
CA ALA A 6 -13.99 -4.29 10.07
C ALA A 6 -13.45 -4.55 8.65
N ASP A 7 -13.65 -3.57 7.79
CA ASP A 7 -13.05 -3.49 6.47
C ASP A 7 -11.55 -3.76 6.56
N GLY A 8 -11.00 -4.52 5.61
CA GLY A 8 -9.65 -5.11 5.69
C GLY A 8 -8.47 -4.13 5.84
N TRP A 9 -8.73 -2.82 5.89
CA TRP A 9 -7.77 -1.75 6.11
C TRP A 9 -7.29 -1.67 7.56
N THR A 10 -8.20 -1.78 8.52
CA THR A 10 -7.89 -1.64 9.95
C THR A 10 -6.87 -2.70 10.41
N LYS A 11 -6.95 -3.92 9.85
CA LYS A 11 -6.04 -5.03 10.21
C LYS A 11 -4.57 -4.81 9.80
N ARG A 12 -4.29 -3.96 8.80
CA ARG A 12 -2.91 -3.76 8.30
C ARG A 12 -2.14 -2.69 9.05
N SER A 13 -2.79 -1.62 9.49
CA SER A 13 -2.12 -0.57 10.28
C SER A 13 -1.75 -1.10 11.68
N ASP A 14 -2.62 -1.92 12.27
CA ASP A 14 -2.35 -2.54 13.57
C ASP A 14 -1.15 -3.49 13.52
N TYR A 15 -0.91 -4.16 12.39
CA TYR A 15 0.29 -4.98 12.20
C TYR A 15 1.59 -4.17 12.30
N ILE A 16 1.66 -2.99 11.68
CA ILE A 16 2.85 -2.14 11.71
C ILE A 16 3.13 -1.66 13.14
N LYS A 17 2.09 -1.32 13.90
CA LYS A 17 2.22 -0.93 15.31
C LYS A 17 2.84 -2.01 16.20
N THR A 18 2.77 -3.28 15.80
CA THR A 18 3.42 -4.39 16.54
C THR A 18 4.93 -4.51 16.29
N LYS A 19 5.49 -3.75 15.34
CA LYS A 19 6.91 -3.82 14.98
C LYS A 19 7.69 -2.73 15.71
N SER A 20 8.59 -3.16 16.60
CA SER A 20 9.50 -2.25 17.30
C SER A 20 10.39 -1.51 16.31
N GLY A 21 10.45 -0.18 16.43
CA GLY A 21 11.35 0.65 15.63
C GLY A 21 10.85 1.00 14.23
N VAL A 22 9.64 0.58 13.84
CA VAL A 22 9.00 1.00 12.58
C VAL A 22 7.99 2.10 12.90
N ASP A 23 8.19 3.29 12.34
CA ASP A 23 7.20 4.35 12.43
C ASP A 23 5.92 3.96 11.64
N PRO A 24 4.72 4.06 12.25
CA PRO A 24 3.47 3.69 11.56
C PRO A 24 3.18 4.51 10.32
N CYS A 25 3.68 5.74 10.24
CA CYS A 25 3.53 6.64 9.10
C CYS A 25 4.72 6.54 8.12
N GLY A 26 5.78 5.82 8.47
CA GLY A 26 6.98 5.68 7.66
C GLY A 26 7.81 6.97 7.58
N GLU A 27 7.72 7.86 8.59
CA GLU A 27 8.36 9.18 8.56
C GLU A 27 9.89 9.14 8.45
N LYS A 28 10.52 8.00 8.77
CA LYS A 28 11.98 7.81 8.70
C LYS A 28 12.42 7.03 7.45
N GLY A 29 11.52 6.85 6.48
CA GLY A 29 11.80 6.16 5.23
C GLY A 29 11.76 4.63 5.35
N GLU A 30 11.04 4.09 6.34
CA GLU A 30 10.89 2.64 6.52
C GLU A 30 10.17 1.98 5.34
N PHE A 31 9.24 2.70 4.71
CA PHE A 31 8.52 2.25 3.52
C PHE A 31 7.94 3.44 2.75
N HIS A 32 7.72 3.26 1.46
CA HIS A 32 6.97 4.19 0.62
C HIS A 32 5.66 3.54 0.17
N THR A 33 4.62 4.36 0.00
CA THR A 33 3.32 3.92 -0.50
C THR A 33 2.97 4.62 -1.81
N LEU A 34 2.13 3.98 -2.62
CA LEU A 34 1.59 4.56 -3.84
C LEU A 34 0.06 4.55 -3.76
N VAL A 35 -0.56 5.72 -3.88
CA VAL A 35 -2.01 5.87 -3.90
C VAL A 35 -2.51 5.58 -5.33
N THR A 36 -3.24 4.48 -5.51
CA THR A 36 -3.73 4.04 -6.83
C THR A 36 -5.15 4.54 -7.14
N GLY A 37 -5.83 5.19 -6.19
CA GLY A 37 -7.15 5.76 -6.43
C GLY A 37 -7.61 6.63 -5.26
N GLY A 38 -8.54 7.53 -5.56
CA GLY A 38 -9.15 8.41 -4.56
C GLY A 38 -10.31 9.21 -5.16
N PRO A 39 -11.07 9.94 -4.33
CA PRO A 39 -12.26 10.69 -4.77
C PRO A 39 -11.99 11.74 -5.86
N LEU A 40 -10.75 12.24 -5.93
CA LEU A 40 -10.33 13.25 -6.92
C LEU A 40 -9.83 12.63 -8.23
N PHE A 41 -9.68 11.31 -8.30
CA PHE A 41 -9.13 10.65 -9.48
C PHE A 41 -10.25 10.37 -10.48
N ARG A 42 -10.02 10.67 -11.77
CA ARG A 42 -10.97 10.35 -12.87
C ARG A 42 -11.12 8.86 -13.16
N GLY A 43 -10.36 8.02 -12.46
CA GLY A 43 -10.28 6.59 -12.64
C GLY A 43 -9.26 5.98 -11.68
N ARG A 44 -9.35 4.70 -11.43
CA ARG A 44 -8.39 3.96 -10.60
C ARG A 44 -7.22 3.49 -11.46
N ILE A 45 -6.00 3.65 -10.95
CA ILE A 45 -4.80 3.02 -11.50
C ILE A 45 -4.84 1.55 -11.11
N GLU A 46 -4.92 0.66 -12.08
CA GLU A 46 -4.78 -0.78 -11.88
C GLU A 46 -3.38 -1.21 -12.29
N ILE A 47 -2.63 -1.71 -11.31
CA ILE A 47 -1.31 -2.29 -11.56
C ILE A 47 -1.52 -3.71 -12.10
N THR A 48 -1.02 -3.99 -13.30
CA THR A 48 -1.23 -5.27 -14.00
C THR A 48 0.03 -6.12 -14.09
N GLY A 49 1.20 -5.54 -13.83
CA GLY A 49 2.47 -6.26 -13.80
C GLY A 49 3.46 -5.64 -12.82
N THR A 50 4.07 -6.47 -11.98
CA THR A 50 5.09 -6.05 -11.02
C THR A 50 6.16 -7.09 -10.80
N ASP A 51 7.35 -6.63 -10.46
CA ASP A 51 8.41 -7.46 -9.87
C ASP A 51 8.71 -7.01 -8.45
N VAL A 52 9.11 -7.93 -7.58
CA VAL A 52 9.72 -7.58 -6.29
C VAL A 52 11.22 -7.60 -6.49
N ILE A 53 11.86 -6.45 -6.26
CA ILE A 53 13.30 -6.30 -6.42
C ILE A 53 13.93 -5.81 -5.12
N GLU A 54 15.21 -6.13 -4.92
CA GLU A 54 16.00 -5.66 -3.79
C GLU A 54 17.12 -4.75 -4.27
N ARG A 55 17.27 -3.59 -3.63
CA ARG A 55 18.33 -2.61 -3.88
C ARG A 55 18.73 -1.98 -2.56
N ASP A 56 20.03 -1.95 -2.26
CA ASP A 56 20.59 -1.31 -1.07
C ASP A 56 19.93 -1.74 0.26
N GLY A 57 19.54 -3.02 0.36
CA GLY A 57 18.86 -3.57 1.54
C GLY A 57 17.37 -3.25 1.66
N TYR A 58 16.79 -2.55 0.68
CA TYR A 58 15.36 -2.26 0.60
C TYR A 58 14.68 -3.12 -0.47
N ARG A 59 13.44 -3.52 -0.20
CA ARG A 59 12.58 -4.19 -1.17
C ARG A 59 11.60 -3.22 -1.81
N PHE A 60 11.52 -3.25 -3.13
CA PHE A 60 10.65 -2.41 -3.93
C PHE A 60 9.66 -3.28 -4.70
N LEU A 61 8.45 -2.74 -4.86
CA LEU A 61 7.50 -3.22 -5.84
C LEU A 61 7.72 -2.43 -7.14
N ASP A 62 8.44 -3.03 -8.09
CA ASP A 62 8.74 -2.42 -9.38
C ASP A 62 7.55 -2.58 -10.32
N ILE A 63 6.88 -1.47 -10.65
CA ILE A 63 5.66 -1.46 -11.48
C ILE A 63 6.06 -1.47 -12.95
N LYS A 64 5.80 -2.59 -13.63
CA LYS A 64 6.12 -2.77 -15.05
C LYS A 64 4.98 -2.32 -15.96
N GLU A 65 3.75 -2.60 -15.54
CA GLU A 65 2.55 -2.37 -16.34
C GLU A 65 1.40 -1.88 -15.47
N TYR A 66 0.62 -0.95 -16.01
CA TYR A 66 -0.60 -0.48 -15.40
C TYR A 66 -1.62 -0.04 -16.44
N THR A 67 -2.88 0.03 -16.02
CA THR A 67 -3.99 0.63 -16.78
C THR A 67 -4.74 1.63 -15.92
N VAL A 68 -5.55 2.49 -16.53
CA VAL A 68 -6.46 3.39 -15.79
C VAL A 68 -7.89 3.02 -16.13
N LYS A 69 -8.60 2.46 -15.15
CA LYS A 69 -10.04 2.21 -15.27
C LYS A 69 -10.82 3.45 -14.86
N ARG A 70 -11.48 4.08 -15.83
CA ARG A 70 -12.37 5.21 -15.59
C ARG A 70 -13.58 4.74 -14.75
N GLN A 71 -14.02 5.61 -13.84
CA GLN A 71 -15.25 5.42 -13.07
C GLN A 71 -16.49 5.72 -13.92
#